data_AF-E8KJQ2-F1
#
_entry.id   AF-E8KJQ2-F1
#
_cell.length_a   1.000
_cell.length_b   1.000
_cell.length_c   1.000
_cell.angle_alpha   90.00
_cell.angle_beta   90.00
_cell.angle_gamma   90.00
#
_symmetry.space_group_name_H-M   'P 1'
#
loop_
_entity.id
_entity.type
_entity.pdbx_description
1 polymer ?
#
loop_
_entity_poly.entity_id
_entity_poly.type
_entity_poly.pdbx_seq_one_letter_code
_entity_poly.pdbx_strand_id
1 'polypeptide(L)'
;MNKIRFYDDQLAKTSVFNDWIILAGQDAHKAYYRWNNAMSRSEAGKGERWALIRDSFRLGNDMIPCLLDSKDLGQLDRLLLAPAAQRFIKIFQVGERPTLAKDKDDFRTRVLMNLAEHCPNLTAVEWLDEGFNMENLTSEYQRIKNGQHATAELLEQRTLNP
;
A
#
# COMPACT_ATOMS: atom_id res chain seq x y z
N MET A 1 -2.18 19.64 -2.74
CA MET A 1 -2.07 19.14 -1.35
C MET A 1 -2.50 17.68 -1.40
N ASN A 2 -1.53 16.76 -1.42
CA ASN A 2 -1.79 15.33 -1.64
C ASN A 2 -2.20 14.72 -0.30
N LYS A 3 -3.49 14.43 -0.12
CA LYS A 3 -3.99 13.73 1.06
C LYS A 3 -4.95 12.64 0.64
N ILE A 4 -4.51 11.39 0.79
CA ILE A 4 -5.43 10.27 0.91
C ILE A 4 -6.05 10.39 2.30
N ARG A 5 -7.37 10.51 2.36
CA ARG A 5 -8.15 10.72 3.60
C ARG A 5 -7.88 9.69 4.70
N PHE A 6 -7.49 8.47 4.34
CA PHE A 6 -7.36 7.34 5.26
C PHE A 6 -6.01 7.27 5.98
N TYR A 7 -5.01 8.05 5.54
CA TYR A 7 -3.71 8.17 6.18
C TYR A 7 -3.80 8.83 7.56
N ASP A 8 -4.57 9.93 7.68
CA ASP A 8 -4.64 10.73 8.91
C ASP A 8 -5.27 9.93 10.08
N ASP A 9 -6.24 9.05 9.80
CA ASP A 9 -6.93 8.27 10.83
C ASP A 9 -6.11 7.08 11.36
N GLN A 10 -5.32 6.43 10.49
CA GLN A 10 -4.40 5.37 10.92
C GLN A 10 -3.24 5.95 11.74
N LEU A 11 -2.70 7.09 11.31
CA LEU A 11 -1.62 7.80 11.99
C LEU A 11 -1.96 8.11 13.46
N ALA A 12 -3.22 8.45 13.76
CA ALA A 12 -3.66 8.73 15.13
C ALA A 12 -3.63 7.49 16.05
N LYS A 13 -3.57 6.28 15.50
CA LYS A 13 -3.75 5.01 16.23
C LYS A 13 -2.56 4.06 16.11
N THR A 14 -1.60 4.37 15.25
CA THR A 14 -0.45 3.53 14.97
C THR A 14 0.82 4.19 15.51
N SER A 15 1.56 3.48 16.35
CA SER A 15 2.92 3.88 16.72
C SER A 15 3.91 3.38 15.68
N VAL A 16 5.11 3.97 15.65
CA VAL A 16 6.20 3.54 14.75
C VAL A 16 6.66 2.08 14.96
N PHE A 17 6.25 1.45 16.06
CA PHE A 17 6.60 0.06 16.41
C PHE A 17 5.50 -0.95 16.05
N ASN A 18 4.31 -0.48 15.67
CA ASN A 18 3.24 -1.34 15.19
C ASN A 18 3.30 -1.45 13.67
N ASP A 19 2.77 -2.52 13.10
CA ASP A 19 2.64 -2.64 11.65
C ASP A 19 1.72 -1.55 11.09
N TRP A 20 2.22 -0.83 10.10
CA TRP A 20 1.38 0.00 9.24
C TRP A 20 0.78 -0.87 8.14
N ILE A 21 -0.54 -0.79 8.02
CA ILE A 21 -1.33 -1.70 7.19
C ILE A 21 -1.76 -0.99 5.91
N ILE A 22 -1.42 -1.57 4.76
CA ILE A 22 -1.87 -1.13 3.44
C ILE A 22 -2.74 -2.23 2.83
N LEU A 23 -3.95 -1.90 2.37
CA LEU A 23 -4.71 -2.77 1.47
C LEU A 23 -4.45 -2.31 0.03
N ALA A 24 -3.86 -3.17 -0.78
CA ALA A 24 -3.41 -2.84 -2.12
C ALA A 24 -4.06 -3.77 -3.16
N GLY A 25 -4.68 -3.20 -4.19
CA GLY A 25 -5.25 -3.96 -5.29
C GLY A 25 -6.58 -3.40 -5.79
N GLN A 26 -7.10 -3.98 -6.88
CA GLN A 26 -8.33 -3.47 -7.50
C GLN A 26 -9.54 -3.50 -6.57
N ASP A 27 -9.54 -4.39 -5.57
CA ASP A 27 -10.63 -4.55 -4.63
C ASP A 27 -10.35 -3.91 -3.26
N ALA A 28 -9.31 -3.09 -3.10
CA ALA A 28 -8.96 -2.46 -1.80
C ALA A 28 -10.15 -1.73 -1.15
N HIS A 29 -10.91 -0.97 -1.94
CA HIS A 29 -12.10 -0.30 -1.43
C HIS A 29 -13.21 -1.29 -1.04
N LYS A 30 -13.48 -2.34 -1.84
CA LYS A 30 -14.49 -3.37 -1.50
C LYS A 30 -14.07 -4.23 -0.32
N ALA A 31 -12.76 -4.44 -0.14
CA ALA A 31 -12.22 -5.21 0.96
C ALA A 31 -12.49 -4.52 2.30
N TYR A 32 -12.40 -3.19 2.34
CA TYR A 32 -12.63 -2.40 3.56
C TYR A 32 -14.10 -2.01 3.79
N TYR A 33 -14.83 -1.68 2.72
CA TYR A 33 -16.22 -1.22 2.79
C TYR A 33 -17.22 -2.33 2.47
N ARG A 34 -18.34 -2.37 3.20
CA ARG A 34 -19.50 -3.18 2.83
C ARG A 34 -20.62 -2.30 2.32
N TRP A 35 -21.24 -2.68 1.21
CA TRP A 35 -22.47 -2.02 0.75
C TRP A 35 -23.67 -2.48 1.58
N ASN A 36 -24.37 -1.54 2.22
CA ASN A 36 -25.59 -1.81 2.97
C ASN A 36 -26.81 -1.41 2.14
N ASN A 37 -27.51 -2.41 1.60
CA ASN A 37 -28.70 -2.21 0.76
C ASN A 37 -29.83 -1.47 1.50
N ALA A 38 -30.03 -1.76 2.79
CA ALA A 38 -31.11 -1.17 3.58
C ALA A 38 -30.91 0.33 3.83
N MET A 39 -29.66 0.78 3.84
CA MET A 39 -29.30 2.19 4.07
C MET A 39 -28.77 2.90 2.80
N SER A 40 -28.73 2.19 1.67
CA SER A 40 -28.15 2.63 0.40
C SER A 40 -26.80 3.37 0.56
N ARG A 41 -25.93 2.84 1.41
CA ARG A 41 -24.62 3.44 1.73
C ARG A 41 -23.54 2.41 2.01
N SER A 42 -22.28 2.81 1.83
CA SER A 42 -21.10 2.02 2.19
C SER A 42 -20.74 2.19 3.67
N GLU A 43 -20.49 1.09 4.35
CA GLU A 43 -20.06 1.04 5.75
C GLU A 43 -18.56 0.74 5.83
N ALA A 44 -17.77 1.71 6.32
CA ALA A 44 -16.33 1.58 6.51
C ALA A 44 -15.97 0.52 7.56
N GLY A 45 -14.90 -0.25 7.31
CA GLY A 45 -14.41 -1.26 8.24
C GLY A 45 -15.34 -2.47 8.43
N LYS A 46 -16.36 -2.61 7.59
CA LYS A 46 -17.33 -3.72 7.60
C LYS A 46 -17.19 -4.66 6.41
N GLY A 47 -16.22 -4.43 5.53
CA GLY A 47 -15.92 -5.35 4.42
C GLY A 47 -15.46 -6.72 4.93
N GLU A 48 -15.91 -7.78 4.26
CA GLU A 48 -15.66 -9.17 4.68
C GLU A 48 -14.17 -9.53 4.65
N ARG A 49 -13.47 -9.10 3.59
CA ARG A 49 -12.03 -9.34 3.46
C ARG A 49 -11.23 -8.63 4.54
N TRP A 50 -11.60 -7.40 4.92
CA TRP A 50 -10.98 -6.69 6.03
C TRP A 50 -11.25 -7.38 7.37
N ALA A 51 -12.47 -7.88 7.59
CA ALA A 51 -12.77 -8.67 8.79
C ALA A 51 -11.85 -9.90 8.89
N LEU A 52 -11.69 -10.65 7.80
CA LEU A 52 -10.77 -11.79 7.74
C LEU A 52 -9.32 -11.39 8.05
N ILE A 53 -8.80 -10.33 7.42
CA ILE A 53 -7.44 -9.83 7.67
C ILE A 53 -7.26 -9.46 9.15
N ARG A 54 -8.21 -8.72 9.73
CA ARG A 54 -8.12 -8.35 11.15
C ARG A 54 -8.09 -9.55 12.07
N ASP A 55 -8.93 -10.54 11.81
CA ASP A 55 -9.01 -11.74 12.65
C ASP A 55 -7.74 -12.58 12.53
N SER A 56 -7.24 -12.80 11.30
CA SER A 56 -6.03 -13.57 11.03
C SER A 56 -4.77 -12.95 11.64
N PHE A 57 -4.68 -11.61 11.65
CA PHE A 57 -3.49 -10.88 12.12
C PHE A 57 -3.70 -10.19 13.48
N ARG A 58 -4.82 -10.48 14.17
CA ARG A 58 -5.20 -9.92 15.48
C ARG A 58 -5.12 -8.39 15.53
N LEU A 59 -5.54 -7.73 14.45
CA LEU A 59 -5.54 -6.27 14.35
C LEU A 59 -6.70 -5.68 15.17
N GLY A 60 -6.49 -4.49 15.73
CA GLY A 60 -7.51 -3.78 16.50
C GLY A 60 -8.76 -3.47 15.68
N ASN A 61 -9.93 -3.48 16.34
CA ASN A 61 -11.22 -3.16 15.69
C ASN A 61 -11.29 -1.73 15.14
N ASP A 62 -10.48 -0.84 15.70
CA ASP A 62 -10.36 0.56 15.37
C ASP A 62 -9.25 0.85 14.35
N MET A 63 -8.49 -0.17 13.93
CA MET A 63 -7.48 -0.05 12.87
C MET A 63 -8.16 0.32 11.55
N ILE A 64 -7.59 1.32 10.89
CA ILE A 64 -8.01 1.77 9.56
C ILE A 64 -6.78 1.62 8.67
N PRO A 65 -6.84 0.82 7.61
CA PRO A 65 -5.69 0.65 6.73
C PRO A 65 -5.62 1.79 5.71
N CYS A 66 -4.41 2.05 5.21
CA CYS A 66 -4.23 2.82 4.00
C CYS A 66 -4.78 2.02 2.82
N LEU A 67 -5.71 2.60 2.07
CA LEU A 67 -6.29 1.98 0.88
C LEU A 67 -5.52 2.45 -0.34
N LEU A 68 -5.06 1.50 -1.16
CA LEU A 68 -4.42 1.77 -2.43
C LEU A 68 -5.16 1.00 -3.53
N ASP A 69 -6.09 1.68 -4.19
CA ASP A 69 -6.91 1.10 -5.25
C ASP A 69 -6.42 1.47 -6.66
N SER A 70 -7.12 0.99 -7.68
CA SER A 70 -6.74 1.21 -9.08
C SER A 70 -6.81 2.68 -9.53
N LYS A 71 -7.57 3.53 -8.83
CA LYS A 71 -7.72 4.96 -9.14
C LYS A 71 -6.50 5.76 -8.68
N ASP A 72 -5.81 5.28 -7.65
CA ASP A 72 -4.64 5.93 -7.07
C ASP A 72 -3.34 5.65 -7.83
N LEU A 73 -3.37 4.69 -8.76
CA LEU A 73 -2.20 4.22 -9.50
C LEU A 73 -1.52 5.29 -10.36
N GLY A 74 -2.30 6.13 -11.04
CA GLY A 74 -1.77 7.18 -11.92
C GLY A 74 -1.01 8.27 -11.15
N GLN A 75 -1.19 8.31 -9.83
CA GLN A 75 -0.60 9.32 -8.95
C GLN A 75 0.29 8.72 -7.86
N LEU A 76 0.57 7.41 -7.91
CA LEU A 76 1.27 6.68 -6.83
C LEU A 76 2.55 7.37 -6.37
N ASP A 77 3.37 7.85 -7.31
CA ASP A 77 4.65 8.52 -7.01
C ASP A 77 4.49 9.84 -6.23
N ARG A 78 3.27 10.38 -6.14
CA ARG A 78 2.95 11.62 -5.42
C ARG A 78 2.21 11.37 -4.10
N LEU A 79 1.88 10.11 -3.80
CA LEU A 79 1.16 9.73 -2.60
C LEU A 79 2.11 9.53 -1.43
N LEU A 80 1.62 9.74 -0.22
CA LEU A 80 2.32 9.34 1.00
C LEU A 80 1.64 8.07 1.53
N LEU A 81 2.19 6.90 1.19
CA LEU A 81 1.58 5.61 1.53
C LEU A 81 1.72 5.25 3.02
N ALA A 82 2.73 5.81 3.69
CA ALA A 82 2.97 5.61 5.12
C ALA A 82 3.72 6.81 5.73
N PRO A 83 3.69 6.96 7.07
CA PRO A 83 4.42 8.03 7.74
C PRO A 83 5.93 7.83 7.61
N ALA A 84 6.69 8.91 7.44
CA ALA A 84 8.15 8.82 7.26
C ALA A 84 8.89 8.14 8.43
N ALA A 85 8.31 8.19 9.64
CA ALA A 85 8.85 7.57 10.85
C ALA A 85 8.52 6.07 10.98
N GLN A 86 7.65 5.53 10.12
CA GLN A 86 7.17 4.16 10.21
C GLN A 86 8.29 3.15 9.96
N ARG A 87 8.36 2.10 10.79
CA ARG A 87 9.43 1.09 10.73
C ARG A 87 9.01 -0.24 10.13
N PHE A 88 7.73 -0.56 10.20
CA PHE A 88 7.17 -1.84 9.75
C PHE A 88 5.93 -1.60 8.91
N ILE A 89 5.88 -2.18 7.71
CA ILE A 89 4.73 -2.11 6.81
C ILE A 89 4.33 -3.51 6.38
N LYS A 90 3.04 -3.84 6.53
CA LYS A 90 2.40 -5.03 5.94
C LYS A 90 1.42 -4.58 4.87
N ILE A 91 1.61 -5.11 3.66
CA ILE A 91 0.78 -4.84 2.50
C ILE A 91 -0.04 -6.09 2.20
N PHE A 92 -1.37 -5.96 2.24
CA PHE A 92 -2.29 -7.03 1.91
C PHE A 92 -2.82 -6.84 0.50
N GLN A 93 -2.52 -7.79 -0.38
CA GLN A 93 -3.13 -7.83 -1.70
C GLN A 93 -4.60 -8.20 -1.59
N VAL A 94 -5.44 -7.44 -2.26
CA VAL A 94 -6.89 -7.66 -2.33
C VAL A 94 -7.39 -7.41 -3.75
N GLY A 95 -7.84 -8.48 -4.39
CA GLY A 95 -8.09 -8.54 -5.82
C GLY A 95 -6.81 -8.69 -6.63
N GLU A 96 -6.96 -8.56 -7.94
CA GLU A 96 -5.84 -8.57 -8.86
C GLU A 96 -4.88 -7.40 -8.62
N ARG A 97 -3.59 -7.65 -8.86
CA ARG A 97 -2.61 -6.57 -8.95
C ARG A 97 -2.98 -5.68 -10.13
N PRO A 98 -3.20 -4.38 -9.94
CA PRO A 98 -3.55 -3.53 -11.04
C PRO A 98 -2.40 -3.43 -12.05
N THR A 99 -2.70 -3.68 -13.32
CA THR A 99 -1.71 -3.58 -14.39
C THR A 99 -1.61 -2.13 -14.86
N LEU A 100 -0.41 -1.56 -14.80
CA LEU A 100 -0.12 -0.26 -15.40
C LEU A 100 0.15 -0.47 -16.90
N ALA A 101 -0.81 -0.15 -17.76
CA ALA A 101 -0.65 -0.33 -19.20
C ALA A 101 0.19 0.81 -19.82
N LYS A 102 1.50 0.56 -19.98
CA LYS A 102 2.25 0.72 -21.25
C LYS A 102 3.72 0.31 -21.16
N ASP A 103 4.29 0.18 -19.96
CA ASP A 103 5.74 0.04 -19.80
C ASP A 103 6.15 -0.94 -18.69
N LYS A 104 5.63 -2.17 -18.61
CA LYS A 104 6.17 -3.27 -17.76
C LYS A 104 6.46 -2.98 -16.27
N ASP A 105 6.06 -1.83 -15.72
CA ASP A 105 6.34 -1.49 -14.33
C ASP A 105 5.40 -2.27 -13.42
N ASP A 106 5.98 -3.15 -12.58
CA ASP A 106 5.22 -3.92 -11.60
C ASP A 106 4.66 -2.95 -10.55
N PHE A 107 3.35 -3.04 -10.31
CA PHE A 107 2.64 -2.27 -9.28
C PHE A 107 3.36 -2.35 -7.93
N ARG A 108 3.89 -3.53 -7.59
CA ARG A 108 4.70 -3.76 -6.40
C ARG A 108 5.94 -2.88 -6.37
N THR A 109 6.71 -2.85 -7.46
CA THR A 109 7.93 -2.05 -7.56
C THR A 109 7.64 -0.58 -7.32
N ARG A 110 6.58 -0.02 -7.91
CA ARG A 110 6.26 1.39 -7.69
C ARG A 110 5.79 1.69 -6.27
N VAL A 111 5.10 0.76 -5.62
CA VAL A 111 4.81 0.87 -4.17
C VAL A 111 6.11 0.93 -3.38
N LEU A 112 7.07 0.04 -3.68
CA LEU A 112 8.37 0.05 -3.01
C LEU A 112 9.20 1.31 -3.31
N MET A 113 9.15 1.85 -4.52
CA MET A 113 9.78 3.13 -4.88
C MET A 113 9.19 4.28 -4.07
N ASN A 114 7.87 4.37 -3.96
CA ASN A 114 7.21 5.37 -3.13
C ASN A 114 7.65 5.26 -1.65
N LEU A 115 7.65 4.04 -1.11
CA LEU A 115 8.10 3.80 0.26
C LEU A 115 9.58 4.13 0.45
N ALA A 116 10.44 3.86 -0.55
CA ALA A 116 11.86 4.19 -0.50
C ALA A 116 12.10 5.70 -0.48
N GLU A 117 11.31 6.45 -1.24
CA GLU A 117 11.39 7.91 -1.30
C GLU A 117 10.88 8.57 -0.02
N HIS A 118 9.79 8.07 0.57
CA HIS A 118 9.09 8.77 1.64
C HIS A 118 9.23 8.16 3.04
N CYS A 119 9.68 6.91 3.17
CA CYS A 119 9.78 6.20 4.45
C CYS A 119 11.23 5.77 4.73
N PRO A 120 12.15 6.71 5.05
CA PRO A 120 13.57 6.40 5.24
C PRO A 120 13.86 5.52 6.46
N ASN A 121 12.94 5.42 7.42
CA ASN A 121 13.11 4.64 8.65
C ASN A 121 12.54 3.22 8.56
N LEU A 122 12.05 2.83 7.38
CA LEU A 122 11.45 1.53 7.16
C LEU A 122 12.50 0.42 7.29
N THR A 123 12.23 -0.52 8.19
CA THR A 123 13.11 -1.65 8.53
C THR A 123 12.58 -2.98 8.02
N ALA A 124 11.27 -3.12 7.84
CA ALA A 124 10.68 -4.29 7.20
C ALA A 124 9.48 -3.93 6.34
N VAL A 125 9.38 -4.60 5.19
CA VAL A 125 8.20 -4.57 4.31
C VAL A 125 7.81 -5.99 3.96
N GLU A 126 6.56 -6.31 4.22
CA GLU A 126 5.99 -7.62 3.90
C GLU A 126 4.80 -7.47 2.97
N TRP A 127 4.73 -8.34 1.97
CA TRP A 127 3.61 -8.43 1.04
C TRP A 127 2.89 -9.75 1.24
N LEU A 128 1.60 -9.69 1.51
CA LEU A 128 0.75 -10.84 1.69
C LEU A 128 -0.20 -10.94 0.49
N ASP A 129 -0.21 -12.11 -0.16
CA ASP A 129 -1.13 -12.36 -1.28
C ASP A 129 -2.57 -12.60 -0.80
N GLU A 130 -3.48 -12.95 -1.73
CA GLU A 130 -4.86 -13.25 -1.40
C GLU A 130 -5.04 -14.50 -0.50
N GLY A 131 -4.06 -15.40 -0.47
CA GLY A 131 -4.00 -16.55 0.42
C GLY A 131 -3.30 -16.26 1.76
N PHE A 132 -2.86 -15.02 1.99
CA PHE A 132 -1.99 -14.64 3.10
C PHE A 132 -0.62 -15.32 3.10
N ASN A 133 -0.15 -15.80 1.94
CA ASN A 133 1.24 -16.18 1.80
C ASN A 133 2.10 -14.92 1.86
N MET A 134 3.05 -14.92 2.79
CA MET A 134 3.88 -13.78 3.09
C MET A 134 5.18 -13.83 2.29
N GLU A 135 5.50 -12.73 1.63
CA GLU A 135 6.77 -12.47 0.98
C GLU A 135 7.47 -11.30 1.67
N ASN A 136 8.73 -11.47 2.05
CA ASN A 136 9.53 -10.39 2.65
C ASN A 136 10.21 -9.58 1.52
N LEU A 137 9.78 -8.33 1.36
CA LEU A 137 10.26 -7.41 0.32
C LEU A 137 11.35 -6.45 0.84
N THR A 138 11.83 -6.63 2.06
CA THR A 138 12.79 -5.72 2.71
C THR A 138 14.07 -5.58 1.88
N SER A 139 14.63 -6.68 1.39
CA SER A 139 15.85 -6.66 0.57
C SER A 139 15.65 -5.92 -0.76
N GLU A 140 14.47 -6.06 -1.38
CA GLU A 140 14.12 -5.33 -2.61
C GLU A 140 13.96 -3.83 -2.33
N TYR A 141 13.24 -3.47 -1.27
CA TYR A 141 13.13 -2.10 -0.78
C TYR A 141 14.51 -1.45 -0.54
N GLN A 142 15.43 -2.15 0.13
CA GLN A 142 16.77 -1.59 0.39
C GLN A 142 17.57 -1.38 -0.89
N ARG A 143 17.46 -2.28 -1.88
CA ARG A 143 18.09 -2.09 -3.20
C ARG A 143 17.54 -0.84 -3.89
N ILE A 144 16.21 -0.66 -3.90
CA ILE A 144 15.56 0.51 -4.48
C ILE A 144 16.01 1.80 -3.78
N LYS A 145 15.99 1.81 -2.45
CA LYS A 145 16.42 2.95 -1.63
C LYS A 145 17.88 3.35 -1.89
N ASN A 146 18.75 2.36 -2.14
CA ASN A 146 20.17 2.59 -2.44
C ASN A 146 20.43 2.91 -3.92
N GLY A 147 19.40 3.14 -4.74
CA GLY A 147 19.54 3.44 -6.16
C GLY A 147 19.94 2.26 -7.03
N GLN A 148 19.88 1.03 -6.51
CA GLN A 148 20.30 -0.20 -7.19
C GLN A 148 19.16 -0.85 -8.00
N HIS A 149 18.17 -0.06 -8.41
CA HIS A 149 17.03 -0.56 -9.17
C HIS A 149 17.21 -0.30 -10.66
N ALA A 150 17.17 -1.35 -11.47
CA ALA A 150 17.39 -1.30 -12.91
C ALA A 150 16.39 -0.43 -13.69
N THR A 151 15.26 -0.02 -13.09
CA THR A 151 14.34 0.96 -13.72
C THR A 151 14.66 2.42 -13.44
N ALA A 152 15.57 2.75 -12.50
CA ALA A 152 16.04 4.14 -12.34
C ALA A 152 16.80 4.61 -13.60
N GLU A 153 17.57 3.71 -14.24
CA GLU A 153 18.20 3.98 -15.54
C GLU A 153 17.17 4.19 -16.67
N LEU A 154 16.00 3.53 -16.62
CA LEU A 154 14.94 3.69 -17.63
C LEU A 154 14.16 5.00 -17.48
N LEU A 155 14.02 5.52 -16.25
CA LEU A 155 13.38 6.81 -15.99
C LEU A 155 14.33 7.98 -16.31
N GLU A 156 15.62 7.88 -16.00
CA GLU A 156 16.62 8.91 -16.35
C GLU A 156 16.83 9.02 -17.88
N GLN A 157 16.77 7.91 -18.62
CA GLN A 157 16.85 7.93 -20.09
C GLN A 157 15.67 8.66 -20.76
N ARG A 158 14.50 8.74 -20.11
CA ARG A 158 13.33 9.48 -20.64
C ARG A 158 13.44 11.00 -20.45
N THR A 159 14.18 11.46 -19.45
CA THR A 159 14.45 12.89 -19.26
C THR A 159 15.59 13.42 -20.13
N LEU A 160 16.46 12.53 -20.63
CA LEU A 160 17.63 12.92 -21.44
C LEU A 160 17.42 12.83 -22.96
N ASN A 161 16.29 12.26 -23.42
CA ASN A 161 15.89 12.26 -24.83
C ASN A 161 14.41 12.68 -24.96
N PRO A 162 14.12 13.99 -25.10
CA PRO A 162 12.78 14.48 -25.44
C PRO A 162 12.34 14.08 -26.86
#